data_AF-A0AA88AVQ8-F1
#
_entry.id   AF-A0AA88AVQ8-F1
#
_cell.length_a   1.000
_cell.length_b   1.000
_cell.length_c   1.000
_cell.angle_alpha   90.00
_cell.angle_beta   90.00
_cell.angle_gamma   90.00
#
_symmetry.space_group_name_H-M   'P 1'
#
loop_
_entity.id
_entity.type
_entity.pdbx_description
1 polymer ?
#
loop_
_entity_poly.entity_id
_entity_poly.type
_entity_poly.pdbx_seq_one_letter_code
_entity_poly.pdbx_strand_id
1 'polypeptide(L)'
;MTSTDRKNSCYGWDCCHTSIPSYTNAFEIFIIDDDFRNNNNDDDTKGKDGCKYAFNADRNWLHDNSTEVFLPGVLNRTHVPVVLNWDLLRNSYHVQSLEDMLTSSPSNSSVVCNITSSISTRHETRLFCSCREGYEGNDPYLPRGCQGKVVA
;
A
#
# COMPACT_ATOMS: atom_id res chain seq x y z
N MET A 1 -0.15 -11.25 -25.40
CA MET A 1 -0.78 -12.30 -26.25
C MET A 1 -2.27 -12.20 -26.03
N THR A 2 -3.01 -11.85 -27.09
CA THR A 2 -4.46 -11.69 -27.08
C THR A 2 -5.14 -13.04 -27.31
N SER A 3 -6.11 -13.38 -26.45
CA SER A 3 -7.07 -14.43 -26.71
C SER A 3 -8.47 -13.84 -26.63
N THR A 4 -9.22 -13.97 -27.72
CA THR A 4 -10.63 -13.62 -27.85
C THR A 4 -11.44 -14.89 -27.77
N ASP A 5 -12.15 -15.14 -26.66
CA ASP A 5 -13.57 -15.54 -26.68
C ASP A 5 -14.22 -15.62 -25.28
N ARG A 6 -15.49 -15.17 -25.20
CA ARG A 6 -16.57 -15.49 -24.25
C ARG A 6 -16.44 -15.06 -22.77
N LYS A 7 -17.29 -14.09 -22.39
CA LYS A 7 -17.67 -13.70 -21.00
C LYS A 7 -16.49 -13.74 -20.00
N ASN A 8 -15.70 -12.67 -19.97
CA ASN A 8 -14.73 -12.38 -18.90
C ASN A 8 -15.46 -12.08 -17.58
N SER A 9 -16.15 -13.07 -17.02
CA SER A 9 -16.56 -13.00 -15.62
C SER A 9 -15.33 -13.35 -14.80
N CYS A 10 -14.50 -12.34 -14.58
CA CYS A 10 -13.33 -12.46 -13.74
C CYS A 10 -13.83 -12.67 -12.30
N TYR A 11 -13.75 -13.91 -11.81
CA TYR A 11 -14.11 -14.25 -10.44
C TYR A 11 -12.85 -14.75 -9.71
N GLY A 12 -12.45 -14.05 -8.64
CA GLY A 12 -11.39 -14.49 -7.73
C GLY A 12 -10.13 -13.60 -7.70
N TRP A 13 -9.02 -14.22 -7.28
CA TRP A 13 -7.68 -13.65 -7.26
C TRP A 13 -7.30 -13.18 -8.67
N ASP A 14 -6.83 -11.93 -8.80
CA ASP A 14 -6.57 -11.18 -10.04
C ASP A 14 -7.72 -10.38 -10.66
N CYS A 15 -8.94 -10.52 -10.14
CA CYS A 15 -10.12 -9.84 -10.72
C CYS A 15 -10.57 -8.59 -9.95
N CYS A 16 -10.33 -8.57 -8.63
CA CYS A 16 -10.80 -7.52 -7.73
C CYS A 16 -9.67 -6.91 -6.90
N HIS A 17 -8.41 -7.12 -7.31
CA HIS A 17 -7.27 -6.45 -6.71
C HIS A 17 -6.71 -5.40 -7.66
N THR A 18 -6.08 -4.37 -7.13
CA THR A 18 -5.35 -3.40 -7.94
C THR A 18 -4.32 -2.72 -7.07
N SER A 19 -3.20 -2.30 -7.67
CA SER A 19 -2.26 -1.41 -6.98
C SER A 19 -2.87 -0.02 -6.88
N ILE A 20 -2.70 0.63 -5.74
CA ILE A 20 -2.98 2.06 -5.61
C ILE A 20 -2.17 2.79 -6.69
N PRO A 21 -2.80 3.61 -7.55
CA PRO A 21 -2.08 4.33 -8.59
C PRO A 21 -1.02 5.25 -7.97
N SER A 22 0.15 5.33 -8.60
CA SER A 22 1.17 6.34 -8.24
C SER A 22 0.57 7.74 -8.32
N TYR A 23 1.11 8.69 -7.53
CA TYR A 23 0.68 10.10 -7.49
C TYR A 23 -0.73 10.36 -6.96
N THR A 24 -1.31 9.38 -6.28
CA THR A 24 -2.63 9.55 -5.68
C THR A 24 -2.48 10.29 -4.35
N ASN A 25 -2.99 11.53 -4.27
CA ASN A 25 -2.99 12.31 -3.03
C ASN A 25 -3.98 11.76 -1.99
N ALA A 26 -5.09 11.22 -2.47
CA ALA A 26 -6.12 10.58 -1.66
C ALA A 26 -6.85 9.56 -2.52
N PHE A 27 -7.24 8.44 -1.93
CA PHE A 27 -8.14 7.49 -2.56
C PHE A 27 -9.21 7.09 -1.55
N GLU A 28 -10.37 6.74 -2.07
CA GLU A 28 -11.49 6.25 -1.30
C GLU A 28 -12.00 4.96 -1.94
N ILE A 29 -12.34 3.99 -1.11
CA ILE A 29 -12.82 2.68 -1.54
C ILE A 29 -14.32 2.66 -1.35
N PHE A 30 -15.05 2.49 -2.45
CA PHE A 30 -16.49 2.34 -2.43
C PHE A 30 -16.88 0.93 -2.89
N ILE A 31 -17.74 0.28 -2.12
CA ILE A 31 -18.46 -0.91 -2.55
C ILE A 31 -19.81 -0.41 -3.04
N ILE A 32 -20.00 -0.42 -4.36
CA ILE A 32 -21.27 -0.06 -4.98
C ILE A 32 -22.05 -1.35 -5.15
N ASP A 33 -23.13 -1.49 -4.40
CA ASP A 33 -24.10 -2.56 -4.61
C ASP A 33 -25.00 -2.16 -5.77
N ASP A 34 -24.61 -2.56 -6.98
CA ASP A 34 -25.56 -2.70 -8.07
C ASP A 34 -26.46 -3.88 -7.69
N ASP A 35 -27.50 -3.62 -6.92
CA ASP A 35 -28.62 -4.54 -6.81
C ASP A 35 -29.12 -4.72 -8.26
N PHE A 36 -28.72 -5.85 -8.85
CA PHE A 36 -29.10 -6.23 -10.20
C PHE A 36 -30.59 -5.96 -10.32
N ARG A 37 -30.97 -5.08 -11.26
CA ARG A 37 -32.35 -4.86 -11.69
C ARG A 37 -33.07 -6.20 -11.75
N ASN A 38 -33.70 -6.60 -10.66
CA ASN A 38 -34.49 -7.81 -10.69
C ASN A 38 -35.83 -7.35 -11.22
N ASN A 39 -35.97 -7.53 -12.53
CA ASN A 39 -37.25 -7.62 -13.18
C ASN A 39 -38.19 -8.37 -12.25
N ASN A 40 -39.36 -7.77 -12.03
CA ASN A 40 -40.53 -8.43 -11.48
C ASN A 40 -40.51 -9.92 -11.87
N ASN A 41 -40.26 -10.80 -10.91
CA ASN A 41 -40.82 -12.14 -10.79
C ASN A 41 -40.30 -12.77 -9.51
N ASP A 42 -41.26 -13.17 -8.68
CA ASP A 42 -41.10 -14.03 -7.52
C ASP A 42 -40.15 -15.19 -7.80
N ASP A 43 -39.01 -15.21 -7.13
CA ASP A 43 -38.47 -16.46 -6.60
C ASP A 43 -37.64 -16.15 -5.35
N ASP A 44 -37.99 -16.83 -4.26
CA ASP A 44 -37.57 -16.58 -2.89
C ASP A 44 -36.16 -17.17 -2.62
N THR A 45 -35.28 -17.05 -3.62
CA THR A 45 -33.87 -17.41 -3.56
C THR A 45 -33.03 -16.16 -3.74
N LYS A 46 -33.31 -15.12 -2.95
CA LYS A 46 -32.34 -14.03 -2.73
C LYS A 46 -31.06 -14.66 -2.20
N GLY A 47 -30.09 -14.87 -3.10
CA GLY A 47 -28.77 -15.38 -2.79
C GLY A 47 -28.27 -14.59 -1.59
N LYS A 48 -27.96 -15.32 -0.50
CA LYS A 48 -27.56 -14.74 0.78
C LYS A 48 -26.54 -13.64 0.51
N ASP A 49 -26.94 -12.42 0.81
CA ASP A 49 -26.15 -11.20 0.68
C ASP A 49 -24.95 -11.34 1.62
N GLY A 50 -23.86 -11.93 1.11
CA GLY A 50 -22.64 -12.12 1.86
C GLY A 50 -22.01 -10.77 2.16
N CYS A 51 -21.39 -10.62 3.33
CA CYS A 51 -20.65 -9.40 3.63
C CYS A 51 -19.57 -9.16 2.57
N LYS A 52 -19.62 -7.99 1.95
CA LYS A 52 -18.63 -7.54 0.96
C LYS A 52 -17.54 -6.78 1.71
N TYR A 53 -16.29 -7.09 1.41
CA TYR A 53 -15.13 -6.47 2.06
C TYR A 53 -14.18 -5.92 1.01
N ALA A 54 -13.62 -4.76 1.30
CA ALA A 54 -12.53 -4.18 0.54
C ALA A 54 -11.53 -3.57 1.54
N PHE A 55 -10.25 -3.83 1.33
CA PHE A 55 -9.19 -3.39 2.23
C PHE A 55 -7.88 -3.21 1.45
N ASN A 56 -7.00 -2.37 2.00
CA ASN A 56 -5.64 -2.26 1.52
C ASN A 56 -4.77 -3.32 2.19
N ALA A 57 -3.80 -3.84 1.46
CA ALA A 57 -2.84 -4.80 1.99
C ALA A 57 -1.46 -4.57 1.36
N ASP A 58 -0.41 -4.91 2.09
CA ASP A 58 0.92 -5.07 1.50
C ASP A 58 0.88 -6.13 0.39
N ARG A 59 1.51 -5.83 -0.74
CA ARG A 59 1.45 -6.66 -1.95
C ARG A 59 2.06 -8.04 -1.73
N ASN A 60 3.22 -8.11 -1.07
CA ASN A 60 3.95 -9.36 -0.89
C ASN A 60 3.25 -10.21 0.16
N TRP A 61 2.84 -9.59 1.28
CA TRP A 61 2.04 -10.25 2.29
C TRP A 61 0.76 -10.84 1.71
N LEU A 62 0.03 -10.08 0.89
CA LEU A 62 -1.21 -10.55 0.28
C LEU A 62 -0.96 -11.72 -0.68
N HIS A 63 0.12 -11.68 -1.45
CA HIS A 63 0.52 -12.77 -2.33
C HIS A 63 0.82 -14.06 -1.53
N ASP A 64 1.62 -13.94 -0.47
CA ASP A 64 2.07 -15.06 0.35
C ASP A 64 0.93 -15.65 1.21
N ASN A 65 -0.07 -14.84 1.59
CA ASN A 65 -1.23 -15.26 2.40
C ASN A 65 -2.50 -15.44 1.57
N SER A 66 -2.42 -15.42 0.24
CA SER A 66 -3.59 -15.41 -0.66
C SER A 66 -4.59 -16.52 -0.35
N THR A 67 -4.15 -17.78 -0.24
CA THR A 67 -5.06 -18.90 0.06
C THR A 67 -5.76 -18.76 1.42
N GLU A 68 -5.04 -18.25 2.43
CA GLU A 68 -5.57 -18.01 3.77
C GLU A 68 -6.52 -16.83 3.84
N VAL A 69 -6.45 -15.87 2.92
CA VAL A 69 -7.29 -14.65 2.87
C VAL A 69 -8.62 -14.93 2.17
N PHE A 70 -8.64 -15.78 1.13
CA PHE A 70 -9.86 -16.00 0.33
C PHE A 70 -10.72 -17.20 0.76
N LEU A 71 -10.24 -18.08 1.65
CA LEU A 71 -10.97 -19.27 2.10
C LEU A 71 -10.69 -19.57 3.59
N PRO A 72 -11.68 -19.63 4.51
CA PRO A 72 -12.72 -18.64 4.84
C PRO A 72 -12.10 -17.41 5.53
N GLY A 73 -11.31 -16.66 4.77
CA GLY A 73 -9.95 -16.32 5.14
C GLY A 73 -9.59 -14.92 5.68
N VAL A 74 -10.55 -14.00 5.77
CA VAL A 74 -10.34 -12.73 6.50
C VAL A 74 -11.12 -12.70 7.82
N LEU A 75 -12.03 -13.65 8.03
CA LEU A 75 -12.95 -13.64 9.19
C LEU A 75 -12.22 -13.79 10.54
N ASN A 76 -11.04 -14.40 10.57
CA ASN A 76 -10.27 -14.61 11.79
C ASN A 76 -9.08 -13.65 11.98
N ARG A 77 -8.78 -12.76 11.02
CA ARG A 77 -7.73 -11.74 11.19
C ARG A 77 -8.36 -10.39 11.44
N THR A 78 -8.06 -9.81 12.61
CA THR A 78 -8.53 -8.47 13.02
C THR A 78 -7.78 -7.33 12.33
N HIS A 79 -6.65 -7.61 11.66
CA HIS A 79 -5.81 -6.60 11.02
C HIS A 79 -5.11 -7.16 9.77
N VAL A 80 -4.92 -6.29 8.78
CA VAL A 80 -4.17 -6.56 7.55
C VAL A 80 -3.02 -5.55 7.46
N PRO A 81 -1.77 -5.98 7.21
CA PRO A 81 -0.65 -5.05 7.13
C PRO A 81 -0.76 -4.19 5.88
N VAL A 82 -0.48 -2.88 6.03
CA VAL A 82 -0.42 -1.92 4.94
C VAL A 82 0.95 -1.25 4.96
N VAL A 83 1.59 -1.17 3.81
CA VAL A 83 2.83 -0.41 3.63
C VAL A 83 2.53 0.74 2.69
N LEU A 84 2.74 1.97 3.16
CA LEU A 84 2.65 3.17 2.34
C LEU A 84 4.06 3.57 1.90
N ASN A 85 4.36 3.36 0.63
CA ASN A 85 5.60 3.85 0.02
C ASN A 85 5.34 5.20 -0.63
N TRP A 86 6.03 6.24 -0.15
CA TRP A 86 5.95 7.59 -0.70
C TRP A 86 7.32 8.09 -1.13
N ASP A 87 7.33 9.03 -2.07
CA ASP A 87 8.54 9.69 -2.54
C ASP A 87 8.58 11.15 -2.10
N LEU A 88 9.68 11.53 -1.45
CA LEU A 88 10.04 12.92 -1.23
C LEU A 88 10.79 13.42 -2.46
N LEU A 89 10.04 13.94 -3.44
CA LEU A 89 10.61 14.42 -4.69
C LEU A 89 11.56 15.60 -4.44
N ARG A 90 12.79 15.49 -4.96
CA ARG A 90 13.86 16.46 -4.71
C ARG A 90 13.61 17.84 -5.35
N ASN A 91 12.69 17.91 -6.31
CA ASN A 91 12.28 19.18 -6.92
C ASN A 91 11.49 20.10 -5.96
N SER A 92 11.03 19.59 -4.82
CA SER A 92 10.37 20.39 -3.78
C SER A 92 11.38 21.14 -2.92
N TYR A 93 11.14 22.44 -2.71
CA TYR A 93 11.94 23.28 -1.80
C TYR A 93 12.02 22.71 -0.38
N HIS A 94 10.92 22.14 0.12
CA HIS A 94 10.89 21.51 1.44
C HIS A 94 11.83 20.31 1.55
N VAL A 95 11.94 19.53 0.47
CA VAL A 95 12.82 18.35 0.43
C VAL A 95 14.29 18.77 0.35
N GLN A 96 14.61 19.84 -0.37
CA GLN A 96 15.97 20.39 -0.40
C GLN A 96 16.40 20.92 0.98
N SER A 97 15.52 21.64 1.68
CA SER A 97 15.80 22.08 3.05
C SER A 97 15.99 20.91 4.03
N LEU A 98 15.23 19.82 3.85
CA LEU A 98 15.39 18.60 4.63
C LEU A 98 16.72 17.89 4.31
N GLU A 99 17.12 17.84 3.04
CA GLU A 99 18.42 17.31 2.59
C GLU A 99 19.57 18.09 3.26
N ASP A 100 19.52 19.43 3.27
CA ASP A 100 20.52 20.27 3.92
C ASP A 100 20.61 20.03 5.43
N MET A 101 19.46 19.85 6.11
CA MET A 101 19.40 19.54 7.55
C MET A 101 19.99 18.15 7.87
N LEU A 102 19.74 17.17 7.01
CA LEU A 102 20.19 15.79 7.23
C LEU A 102 21.66 15.60 6.83
N THR A 103 22.16 16.36 5.86
CA THR A 103 23.59 16.36 5.45
C THR A 103 24.47 17.14 6.43
N SER A 104 23.94 18.18 7.08
CA SER A 104 24.63 18.90 8.17
C SER A 104 24.59 18.18 9.52
N SER A 105 23.84 17.08 9.63
CA SER A 105 23.76 16.31 10.86
C SER A 105 25.08 15.59 11.18
N PRO A 106 25.41 15.41 12.48
CA PRO A 106 26.64 14.75 12.89
C PRO A 106 26.80 13.34 12.28
N SER A 107 28.05 12.91 12.11
CA SER A 107 28.42 11.58 11.63
C SER A 107 27.80 10.41 12.42
N ASN A 108 27.30 10.66 13.65
CA ASN A 108 26.59 9.73 14.53
C ASN A 108 25.05 9.77 14.42
N SER A 109 24.49 10.35 13.36
CA SER A 109 23.03 10.32 13.13
C SER A 109 22.50 8.88 13.06
N SER A 110 21.33 8.63 13.65
CA SER A 110 20.60 7.36 13.56
C SER A 110 19.96 7.12 12.18
N VAL A 111 20.07 8.10 11.27
CA VAL A 111 19.49 8.12 9.93
C VAL A 111 20.59 8.19 8.87
N VAL A 112 20.38 7.52 7.74
CA VAL A 112 21.15 7.69 6.50
C VAL A 112 20.21 8.05 5.38
N CYS A 113 20.56 9.06 4.60
CA CYS A 113 19.79 9.51 3.45
C CYS A 113 20.64 9.46 2.19
N ASN A 114 20.03 9.07 1.08
CA ASN A 114 20.62 9.04 -0.24
C ASN A 114 19.63 9.58 -1.27
N ILE A 115 20.16 10.08 -2.37
CA ILE A 115 19.36 10.44 -3.54
C ILE A 115 19.22 9.19 -4.40
N THR A 116 18.00 8.76 -4.65
CA THR A 116 17.71 7.60 -5.52
C THR A 116 16.73 8.00 -6.62
N SER A 117 16.62 7.19 -7.66
CA SER A 117 15.52 7.32 -8.62
C SER A 117 14.17 7.23 -7.91
N SER A 118 13.23 8.06 -8.35
CA SER A 118 11.85 8.00 -7.90
C SER A 118 11.22 6.64 -8.24
N ILE A 119 10.42 6.08 -7.33
CA ILE A 119 9.65 4.84 -7.58
C ILE A 119 8.25 5.17 -8.09
N SER A 120 7.77 6.38 -7.80
CA SER A 120 6.48 6.88 -8.25
C SER A 120 6.57 7.55 -9.63
N THR A 121 7.72 8.10 -10.01
CA THR A 121 7.87 8.98 -11.17
C THR A 121 9.02 8.62 -12.11
N ARG A 122 8.81 8.78 -13.42
CA ARG A 122 9.89 8.58 -14.42
C ARG A 122 10.74 9.85 -14.50
N HIS A 123 12.06 9.68 -14.47
CA HIS A 123 13.07 10.75 -14.63
C HIS A 123 13.22 11.75 -13.49
N GLU A 124 12.57 11.56 -12.34
CA GLU A 124 12.86 12.37 -11.16
C GLU A 124 13.67 11.58 -10.12
N THR A 125 14.24 12.33 -9.18
CA THR A 125 14.96 11.79 -8.03
C THR A 125 14.18 12.07 -6.77
N ARG A 126 14.33 11.18 -5.81
CA ARG A 126 13.74 11.28 -4.48
C ARG A 126 14.84 11.28 -3.43
N LEU A 127 14.57 11.96 -2.32
CA LEU A 127 15.31 11.78 -1.08
C LEU A 127 14.78 10.52 -0.40
N PHE A 128 15.64 9.51 -0.25
CA PHE A 128 15.33 8.29 0.48
C PHE A 128 16.19 8.20 1.73
N CYS A 129 15.54 8.09 2.89
CA CYS A 129 16.19 7.91 4.16
C CYS A 129 15.77 6.59 4.81
N SER A 130 16.72 5.98 5.53
CA SER A 130 16.51 4.78 6.33
C SER A 130 17.24 4.90 7.66
N CYS A 131 16.80 4.14 8.66
CA CYS A 131 17.55 4.01 9.90
C CYS A 131 18.90 3.32 9.64
N ARG A 132 19.94 3.74 10.36
CA ARG A 132 21.23 3.05 10.37
C ARG A 132 21.10 1.69 11.03
N GLU A 133 22.07 0.83 10.74
CA GLU A 133 22.23 -0.42 11.46
C GLU A 133 22.25 -0.19 12.98
N GLY A 134 21.49 -1.00 13.72
CA GLY A 134 21.28 -0.84 15.16
C GLY A 134 20.10 0.08 15.54
N TYR A 135 19.44 0.72 14.57
CA TYR A 135 18.27 1.56 14.79
C TYR A 135 17.06 1.02 14.01
N GLU A 136 15.85 1.29 14.51
CA GLU A 136 14.59 0.96 13.84
C GLU A 136 13.53 2.05 14.08
N GLY A 137 12.50 2.03 13.25
CA GLY A 137 11.40 2.97 13.31
C GLY A 137 10.85 3.34 11.93
N ASN A 138 9.60 3.78 11.90
CA ASN A 138 8.90 4.24 10.70
C ASN A 138 9.36 5.63 10.24
N ASP A 139 10.17 6.29 11.05
CA ASP A 139 10.19 7.74 11.08
C ASP A 139 11.60 8.34 10.79
N PRO A 140 12.43 7.82 9.85
CA PRO A 140 13.70 8.48 9.51
C PRO A 140 13.51 9.94 9.03
N TYR A 141 12.28 10.31 8.68
CA TYR A 141 11.88 11.65 8.27
C TYR A 141 11.25 12.50 9.41
N LEU A 142 11.05 11.96 10.63
CA LEU A 142 10.55 12.70 11.78
C LEU A 142 11.62 12.87 12.87
N PRO A 143 11.54 13.93 13.71
CA PRO A 143 12.41 14.08 14.87
C PRO A 143 12.32 12.87 15.82
N ARG A 144 13.47 12.23 16.14
CA ARG A 144 13.60 11.02 16.99
C ARG A 144 12.95 9.76 16.42
N GLY A 145 12.77 9.70 15.10
CA GLY A 145 12.04 8.61 14.50
C GLY A 145 12.82 7.30 14.26
N CYS A 146 14.15 7.37 14.17
CA CYS A 146 15.00 6.18 14.27
C CYS A 146 15.50 6.05 15.71
N GLN A 147 15.01 5.02 16.41
CA GLN A 147 15.32 4.74 17.80
C GLN A 147 16.26 3.54 17.88
N GLY A 148 17.23 3.59 18.80
CA GLY A 148 18.19 2.49 18.96
C GLY A 148 17.46 1.24 19.44
N LYS A 149 17.82 0.09 18.89
CA LYS A 149 17.30 -1.19 19.39
C LYS A 149 17.72 -1.34 20.84
N VAL A 150 16.74 -1.44 21.74
CA VAL A 150 17.03 -1.81 23.14
C VAL A 150 17.50 -3.26 23.09
N VAL A 151 18.78 -3.47 23.39
CA VAL A 151 19.31 -4.82 23.62
C VAL A 151 18.68 -5.29 24.93
N ALA A 152 17.74 -6.24 24.82
CA ALA A 152 17.17 -6.95 25.96
C ALA A 152 18.18 -7.96 26.51
#